data_AF-A0A550GPM6-F1
#
_entry.id   AF-A0A550GPM6-F1
#
_cell.length_a   1.000
_cell.length_b   1.000
_cell.length_c   1.000
_cell.angle_alpha   90.00
_cell.angle_beta   90.00
_cell.angle_gamma   90.00
#
_symmetry.space_group_name_H-M   'P 1'
#
loop_
_entity.id
_entity.type
_entity.pdbx_description
1 polymer ?
#
loop_
_entity_poly.entity_id
_entity_poly.type
_entity_poly.pdbx_seq_one_letter_code
_entity_poly.pdbx_strand_id
1 'polypeptide(L)'
;MSVKLHPYVVFLPVEQKDKILSAIFGSKAGVDVLRFSLKQGIARNIYQKDLVKSLNYSNKTIIENLKTLTKLGVLNELMEKTEKEGRIIWVKVYQLTDLGKWFALLLAEEKELTEQEKSEILQSL
;
A
#
# COMPACT_ATOMS: atom_id res chain seq x y z
N MET A 1 7.39 26.46 1.99
CA MET A 1 5.98 26.15 1.64
C MET A 1 5.24 25.90 2.95
N SER A 2 4.12 26.56 3.22
CA SER A 2 3.36 26.32 4.46
C SER A 2 2.59 25.00 4.33
N VAL A 3 3.03 23.95 5.03
CA VAL A 3 2.28 22.71 5.12
C VAL A 3 1.01 23.01 5.93
N LYS A 4 -0.15 22.97 5.28
CA LYS A 4 -1.44 23.04 6.00
C LYS A 4 -1.60 21.75 6.78
N LEU A 5 -1.34 21.81 8.09
CA LEU A 5 -1.58 20.70 9.00
C LEU A 5 -3.09 20.51 9.17
N HIS A 6 -3.59 19.40 8.67
CA HIS A 6 -4.95 18.94 8.94
C HIS A 6 -4.86 17.88 10.04
N PRO A 7 -5.48 18.08 11.22
CA PRO A 7 -5.42 17.10 12.29
C PRO A 7 -6.21 15.86 11.88
N TYR A 8 -5.52 14.75 11.64
CA TYR A 8 -6.14 13.44 11.42
C TYR A 8 -5.83 12.54 12.60
N VAL A 9 -6.82 12.34 13.47
CA VAL A 9 -6.81 11.26 14.46
C VAL A 9 -7.87 10.27 14.05
N VAL A 10 -7.46 9.05 13.69
CA VAL A 10 -8.36 7.99 13.22
C VAL A 10 -8.30 6.83 14.19
N PHE A 11 -9.28 6.74 15.10
CA PHE A 11 -9.51 5.54 15.89
C PHE A 11 -10.47 4.63 15.14
N LEU A 12 -9.99 3.48 14.68
CA LEU A 12 -10.85 2.47 14.06
C LEU A 12 -11.27 1.42 15.08
N PRO A 13 -12.57 1.09 15.20
CA PRO A 13 -13.01 -0.06 15.98
C PRO A 13 -12.32 -1.32 15.46
N VAL A 14 -11.63 -2.06 16.34
CA VAL A 14 -10.77 -3.19 15.95
C VAL A 14 -11.49 -4.19 15.06
N GLU A 15 -12.73 -4.52 15.42
CA GLU A 15 -13.58 -5.49 14.73
C GLU A 15 -14.08 -5.01 13.35
N GLN A 16 -14.08 -3.70 13.10
CA GLN A 16 -14.66 -3.10 11.89
C GLN A 16 -13.62 -2.48 10.95
N LYS A 17 -12.32 -2.59 11.28
CA LYS A 17 -11.20 -2.02 10.49
C LYS A 17 -11.30 -2.35 9.01
N ASP A 18 -11.43 -3.64 8.68
CA ASP A 18 -11.49 -4.10 7.29
C ASP A 18 -12.71 -3.54 6.55
N LYS A 19 -13.86 -3.46 7.22
CA LYS A 19 -15.09 -2.94 6.63
C LYS A 19 -14.97 -1.45 6.32
N ILE A 20 -14.43 -0.67 7.25
CA ILE A 20 -14.25 0.78 7.09
C ILE A 20 -13.22 1.07 6.00
N LEU A 21 -12.07 0.41 6.02
CA LEU A 21 -11.03 0.60 5.01
C LEU A 21 -11.50 0.13 3.62
N SER A 22 -12.27 -0.97 3.55
CA SER A 22 -12.89 -1.40 2.28
C SER A 22 -13.86 -0.36 1.75
N ALA A 23 -14.59 0.36 2.61
CA ALA A 23 -15.48 1.43 2.18
C ALA A 23 -14.70 2.65 1.64
N ILE A 24 -13.55 2.97 2.25
CA ILE A 24 -12.66 4.05 1.79
C ILE A 24 -12.02 3.72 0.44
N PHE A 25 -11.50 2.50 0.29
CA PHE A 25 -10.82 2.06 -0.93
C PHE A 25 -11.79 1.53 -2.01
N GLY A 26 -13.08 1.46 -1.69
CA GLY A 26 -14.13 0.97 -2.56
C GLY A 26 -14.17 -0.56 -2.73
N SER A 27 -13.21 -1.31 -2.17
CA SER A 27 -13.23 -2.77 -2.20
C SER A 27 -12.34 -3.42 -1.15
N LYS A 28 -12.61 -4.70 -0.85
CA LYS A 28 -11.73 -5.56 -0.04
C LYS A 28 -10.36 -5.78 -0.70
N ALA A 29 -10.30 -5.85 -2.03
CA ALA A 29 -9.04 -6.05 -2.74
C ALA A 29 -8.05 -4.90 -2.49
N GLY A 30 -8.53 -3.67 -2.29
CA GLY A 30 -7.69 -2.54 -1.89
C GLY A 30 -7.04 -2.74 -0.51
N VAL A 31 -7.79 -3.29 0.45
CA VAL A 31 -7.28 -3.65 1.78
C VAL A 31 -6.25 -4.77 1.68
N ASP A 32 -6.51 -5.78 0.86
CA ASP A 32 -5.62 -6.93 0.68
C ASP A 32 -4.28 -6.54 0.00
N VAL A 33 -4.28 -5.52 -0.87
CA VAL A 33 -3.03 -4.93 -1.42
C VAL A 33 -2.17 -4.30 -0.31
N LEU A 34 -2.79 -3.59 0.65
CA LEU A 34 -2.06 -3.03 1.79
C LEU A 34 -1.50 -4.13 2.71
N ARG A 35 -2.31 -5.16 3.00
CA ARG A 35 -1.84 -6.33 3.77
C ARG A 35 -0.71 -7.07 3.05
N PHE A 36 -0.76 -7.16 1.73
CA PHE A 36 0.36 -7.69 0.94
C PHE A 36 1.63 -6.87 1.16
N SER A 37 1.52 -5.54 1.13
CA SER A 37 2.68 -4.66 1.37
C SER A 37 3.28 -4.83 2.76
N LEU A 38 2.47 -4.96 3.81
CA LEU A 38 2.95 -5.22 5.17
C LEU A 38 3.79 -6.49 5.23
N LYS A 39 3.32 -7.59 4.63
CA LYS A 39 4.04 -8.87 4.63
C LYS A 39 5.37 -8.83 3.88
N GLN A 40 5.55 -7.89 2.95
CA GLN A 40 6.79 -7.74 2.19
C GLN A 40 7.76 -6.72 2.82
N GLY A 41 7.26 -5.85 3.72
CA GLY A 41 7.96 -4.69 4.25
C GLY A 41 7.46 -3.40 3.59
N ILE A 42 7.18 -2.38 4.42
CA ILE A 42 6.46 -1.16 4.00
C ILE A 42 7.23 -0.28 2.99
N ALA A 43 8.54 -0.46 2.90
CA ALA A 43 9.42 0.28 2.00
C ALA A 43 9.64 -0.41 0.64
N ARG A 44 9.10 -1.63 0.44
CA ARG A 44 9.37 -2.41 -0.77
C ARG A 44 8.47 -2.03 -1.94
N ASN A 45 9.02 -2.22 -3.15
CA ASN A 45 8.25 -2.12 -4.39
C ASN A 45 7.20 -3.23 -4.46
N ILE A 46 5.97 -2.83 -4.76
CA ILE A 46 4.84 -3.70 -5.02
C ILE A 46 4.75 -3.90 -6.54
N TYR A 47 4.86 -5.14 -7.00
CA TYR A 47 4.68 -5.49 -8.40
C TYR A 47 3.31 -6.10 -8.63
N GLN A 48 2.63 -5.68 -9.69
CA GLN A 48 1.33 -6.25 -10.09
C GLN A 48 1.41 -7.78 -10.28
N LYS A 49 2.51 -8.29 -10.87
CA LYS A 49 2.71 -9.73 -11.07
C LYS A 49 2.71 -10.52 -9.75
N ASP A 50 3.20 -9.92 -8.68
CA ASP A 50 3.31 -10.57 -7.38
C ASP A 50 1.98 -10.50 -6.63
N LEU A 51 1.22 -9.41 -6.80
CA LEU A 51 -0.17 -9.32 -6.34
C LEU A 51 -1.07 -10.36 -7.02
N VAL A 52 -0.98 -10.52 -8.34
CA VAL A 52 -1.79 -11.51 -9.09
C VAL A 52 -1.44 -12.95 -8.68
N LYS A 53 -0.18 -13.21 -8.31
CA LYS A 53 0.26 -14.53 -7.84
C LYS A 53 -0.16 -14.82 -6.40
N SER A 54 -0.15 -13.81 -5.54
CA SER A 54 -0.37 -13.96 -4.10
C SER A 54 -1.81 -13.76 -3.67
N LEU A 55 -2.58 -12.95 -4.41
CA LEU A 55 -3.96 -12.63 -4.11
C LEU A 55 -4.88 -13.40 -5.07
N ASN A 56 -5.98 -13.93 -4.55
CA ASN A 56 -6.98 -14.66 -5.34
C ASN A 56 -7.94 -13.71 -6.09
N TYR A 57 -7.37 -12.79 -6.87
CA TYR A 57 -8.11 -11.80 -7.66
C TYR A 57 -7.71 -11.84 -9.13
N SER A 58 -8.65 -11.46 -9.99
CA SER A 58 -8.36 -11.32 -11.41
C SER A 58 -7.34 -10.20 -11.65
N ASN A 59 -6.56 -10.32 -12.73
CA ASN A 59 -5.62 -9.28 -13.14
C ASN A 59 -6.31 -7.90 -13.31
N LYS A 60 -7.53 -7.88 -13.86
CA LYS A 60 -8.33 -6.66 -14.01
C LYS A 60 -8.63 -6.01 -12.67
N THR A 61 -9.07 -6.81 -11.69
CA THR A 61 -9.40 -6.34 -10.33
C THR A 61 -8.18 -5.73 -9.65
N ILE A 62 -7.00 -6.36 -9.78
CA ILE A 62 -5.75 -5.82 -9.23
C ILE A 62 -5.41 -4.47 -9.88
N ILE A 63 -5.46 -4.38 -11.21
CA ILE A 63 -5.16 -3.12 -11.93
C ILE A 63 -6.11 -2.00 -11.50
N GLU A 64 -7.42 -2.27 -11.39
CA GLU A 64 -8.40 -1.27 -10.98
C GLU A 64 -8.14 -0.78 -9.55
N ASN A 65 -7.81 -1.68 -8.62
CA ASN A 65 -7.49 -1.28 -7.25
C ASN A 65 -6.17 -0.50 -7.16
N LEU A 66 -5.14 -0.88 -7.90
CA LEU A 66 -3.89 -0.12 -7.96
C LEU A 66 -4.12 1.32 -8.47
N LYS A 67 -4.96 1.48 -9.50
CA LYS A 67 -5.38 2.81 -9.98
C LYS A 67 -6.14 3.60 -8.92
N THR A 68 -7.10 2.97 -8.24
CA THR A 68 -7.88 3.61 -7.16
C THR A 68 -6.97 4.06 -6.02
N LEU A 69 -6.09 3.19 -5.52
CA LEU A 69 -5.16 3.50 -4.43
C LEU A 69 -4.17 4.60 -4.83
N THR A 70 -3.70 4.60 -6.09
CA THR A 70 -2.85 5.68 -6.62
C THR A 70 -3.62 7.01 -6.66
N LYS A 71 -4.87 7.00 -7.14
CA LYS A 71 -5.73 8.20 -7.17
C LYS A 71 -6.02 8.75 -5.78
N LEU A 72 -6.15 7.88 -4.77
CA LEU A 72 -6.35 8.26 -3.37
C LEU A 72 -5.06 8.72 -2.68
N GLY A 73 -3.91 8.72 -3.37
CA GLY A 73 -2.62 9.10 -2.80
C GLY A 73 -2.06 8.07 -1.79
N VAL A 74 -2.59 6.85 -1.80
CA VAL A 74 -2.11 5.74 -0.95
C VAL A 74 -0.86 5.09 -1.55
N LEU A 75 -0.80 5.03 -2.88
CA LEU A 75 0.34 4.50 -3.63
C LEU A 75 0.92 5.57 -4.56
N ASN A 76 2.24 5.56 -4.70
CA ASN A 76 2.94 6.18 -5.82
C ASN A 76 3.13 5.14 -6.92
N GLU A 77 2.86 5.54 -8.16
CA GLU A 77 3.17 4.76 -9.36
C GLU A 77 4.53 5.22 -9.92
N LEU A 78 5.43 4.27 -10.14
CA LEU A 78 6.79 4.48 -10.62
C LEU A 78 7.12 3.51 -11.76
N MET A 79 8.24 3.73 -12.44
CA MET A 79 8.78 2.82 -13.44
C MET A 79 10.19 2.37 -13.04
N GLU A 80 10.42 1.06 -13.06
CA GLU A 80 11.71 0.44 -12.77
C GLU A 80 12.25 -0.23 -14.04
N LYS A 81 13.53 -0.01 -14.35
CA LYS A 81 14.23 -0.74 -15.40
C LYS A 81 14.62 -2.11 -14.86
N THR A 82 14.21 -3.16 -15.54
CA THR A 82 14.65 -4.52 -15.23
C THR A 82 15.15 -5.19 -16.50
N GLU A 83 16.14 -6.06 -16.36
CA GLU A 83 16.66 -6.86 -17.47
C GLU A 83 15.99 -8.22 -17.46
N LYS A 84 15.39 -8.60 -18.58
CA LYS A 84 14.80 -9.93 -18.77
C LYS A 84 15.27 -10.48 -20.10
N GLU A 85 15.91 -11.63 -20.09
CA GLU A 85 16.39 -12.33 -21.30
C GLU A 85 17.28 -11.44 -22.19
N GLY A 86 18.18 -10.66 -21.57
CA GLY A 86 19.10 -9.76 -22.28
C GLY A 86 18.45 -8.48 -22.84
N ARG A 87 17.19 -8.20 -22.49
CA ARG A 87 16.47 -6.98 -22.89
C ARG A 87 16.10 -6.13 -21.68
N ILE A 88 16.36 -4.83 -21.79
CA ILE A 88 15.88 -3.85 -20.82
C ILE A 88 14.39 -3.60 -21.06
N ILE A 89 13.58 -3.88 -20.04
CA ILE A 89 12.16 -3.59 -20.02
C ILE A 89 11.85 -2.61 -18.89
N TRP A 90 10.90 -1.71 -19.14
CA TRP A 90 10.37 -0.83 -18.12
C TRP A 90 9.14 -1.47 -17.50
N VAL A 91 9.17 -1.67 -16.18
CA VAL A 91 8.08 -2.30 -15.44
C VAL A 91 7.50 -1.27 -14.49
N LYS A 92 6.17 -1.18 -14.48
CA LYS A 92 5.44 -0.36 -13.52
C LYS A 92 5.51 -1.00 -12.13
N VAL A 93 5.91 -0.19 -11.15
CA VAL A 93 5.99 -0.58 -9.74
C VAL A 93 5.24 0.42 -8.88
N TYR A 94 4.79 -0.02 -7.72
CA TYR A 94 4.05 0.82 -6.79
C TYR A 94 4.74 0.84 -5.43
N GLN A 95 4.69 1.97 -4.73
CA GLN A 95 5.22 2.11 -3.37
C GLN A 95 4.18 2.79 -2.49
N LEU A 96 4.15 2.43 -1.20
CA LEU A 96 3.34 3.16 -0.22
C LEU A 96 3.85 4.60 -0.11
N THR A 97 2.93 5.56 -0.21
CA THR A 97 3.19 6.93 0.24
C THR A 97 3.22 6.97 1.77
N ASP A 98 3.56 8.10 2.38
CA ASP A 98 3.47 8.21 3.84
C ASP A 98 2.03 8.02 4.34
N LEU A 99 1.03 8.54 3.60
CA LEU A 99 -0.39 8.24 3.84
C LEU A 99 -0.69 6.74 3.73
N GLY A 100 -0.13 6.05 2.73
CA GLY A 100 -0.29 4.62 2.57
C GLY A 100 0.33 3.80 3.69
N LYS A 101 1.50 4.21 4.19
CA LYS A 101 2.15 3.59 5.35
C LYS A 101 1.28 3.75 6.61
N TRP A 102 0.64 4.90 6.81
CA TRP A 102 -0.33 5.09 7.90
C TRP A 102 -1.53 4.15 7.79
N PHE A 103 -2.11 3.99 6.58
CA PHE A 103 -3.19 3.01 6.38
C PHE A 103 -2.73 1.57 6.59
N ALA A 104 -1.52 1.22 6.15
CA ALA A 104 -0.94 -0.09 6.41
C ALA A 104 -0.75 -0.31 7.92
N LEU A 105 -0.28 0.69 8.68
CA LEU A 105 -0.15 0.61 10.13
C LEU A 105 -1.48 0.35 10.85
N LEU A 106 -2.59 0.92 10.37
CA LEU A 106 -3.93 0.65 10.94
C LEU A 106 -4.33 -0.83 10.81
N LEU A 107 -3.82 -1.51 9.78
CA LEU A 107 -4.06 -2.92 9.48
C LEU A 107 -3.07 -3.87 10.15
N ALA A 108 -1.87 -3.39 10.47
CA ALA A 108 -0.80 -4.20 11.03
C ALA A 108 -1.18 -4.74 12.41
N GLU A 109 -0.94 -6.02 12.62
CA GLU A 109 -0.76 -6.55 13.97
C GLU A 109 0.63 -6.12 14.49
N GLU A 110 0.80 -5.97 15.81
CA GLU A 110 2.06 -5.49 16.42
C GLU A 110 3.33 -6.24 15.94
N LYS A 111 3.15 -7.48 15.47
CA LYS A 111 4.20 -8.40 15.02
C LYS A 111 4.55 -8.28 13.53
N GLU A 112 3.74 -7.57 12.74
CA GLU A 112 3.94 -7.45 11.28
C GLU A 112 4.89 -6.30 10.89
N LEU A 113 5.28 -5.45 11.84
CA LEU A 113 6.18 -4.32 11.62
C LEU A 113 7.39 -4.38 12.55
N THR A 114 8.57 -4.15 11.99
CA THR A 114 9.80 -3.99 12.78
C THR A 114 9.81 -2.66 13.54
N GLU A 115 10.56 -2.57 14.63
CA GLU A 115 10.72 -1.31 15.38
C GLU A 115 11.31 -0.19 14.51
N GLN A 116 12.17 -0.54 13.55
CA GLN A 116 12.69 0.41 12.58
C GLN A 116 11.59 0.97 11.69
N GLU A 117 10.75 0.11 11.09
CA GLU A 117 9.62 0.53 10.24
C GLU A 117 8.61 1.39 11.02
N LYS A 118 8.32 1.03 12.27
CA LYS A 118 7.46 1.85 13.16
C LYS A 118 8.08 3.24 13.37
N SER A 119 9.38 3.30 13.67
CA SER A 119 10.09 4.56 13.86
C SER A 119 10.09 5.42 12.59
N GLU A 120 10.32 4.81 11.42
CA GLU A 120 10.30 5.51 10.13
C GLU A 120 8.92 6.13 9.82
N ILE A 121 7.83 5.43 10.16
CA ILE A 121 6.47 5.97 10.00
C ILE A 121 6.21 7.12 10.99
N LEU A 122 6.61 6.99 12.26
CA LEU A 122 6.36 8.02 13.26
C LEU A 122 7.16 9.30 13.02
N GLN A 123 8.30 9.22 12.33
CA GLN A 123 9.17 10.35 12.01
C GLN A 123 8.83 11.08 10.70
N SER A 124 7.87 10.57 9.90
CA SER A 124 7.47 11.20 8.62
C SER A 124 6.45 12.34 8.74
N LEU A 125 6.18 12.81 9.98
CA LEU A 125 5.38 14.00 10.31
C LEU A 125 6.15 15.30 10.07
#